data_AF-A0A821IK13-F1
#
_entry.id   AF-A0A821IK13-F1
#
_cell.length_a   1.000
_cell.length_b   1.000
_cell.length_c   1.000
_cell.angle_alpha   90.00
_cell.angle_beta   90.00
_cell.angle_gamma   90.00
#
_symmetry.space_group_name_H-M   'P 1'
#
loop_
_entity.id
_entity.type
_entity.pdbx_description
1 polymer ?
#
loop_
_entity_poly.entity_id
_entity_poly.type
_entity_poly.pdbx_seq_one_letter_code
_entity_poly.pdbx_strand_id
1 'polypeptide(L)'
;MMATLRRPPALHAVFAAHGSDDLYNNDVHYGDGILHQDEYILSVDHENALPASPDYLINEQWANERFTRRPWIDIYLEHQLNDKLWQNHSIKYSYDNLTVPVYLLAGLYDA
;
A
#
# COMPACT_ATOMS: atom_id res chain seq x y z
N MET A 1 6.78 -0.45 7.90
CA MET A 1 7.37 0.58 8.81
C MET A 1 6.34 1.55 9.39
N MET A 2 5.24 1.91 8.71
CA MET A 2 4.21 2.86 9.18
C MET A 2 3.73 2.72 10.64
N ALA A 3 3.73 1.50 11.21
CA ALA A 3 3.38 1.29 12.62
C ALA A 3 4.28 2.08 13.60
N THR A 4 5.53 2.39 13.24
CA THR A 4 6.46 3.17 14.07
C THR A 4 5.99 4.62 14.25
N LEU A 5 5.26 5.19 13.29
CA LEU A 5 4.78 6.56 13.35
C LEU A 5 3.82 6.79 14.53
N ARG A 6 3.14 5.74 14.99
CA ARG A 6 2.23 5.78 16.16
C ARG A 6 2.96 5.66 17.50
N ARG A 7 4.27 5.37 17.49
CA ARG A 7 5.13 5.20 18.68
C ARG A 7 4.50 4.34 19.79
N PRO A 8 3.96 3.14 19.47
CA PRO A 8 3.40 2.28 20.51
C PRO A 8 4.49 1.86 21.50
N PRO A 9 4.27 1.95 22.83
CA PRO A 9 5.33 1.78 23.83
C PRO A 9 5.91 0.36 23.89
N ALA A 10 5.20 -0.64 23.35
CA ALA A 10 5.65 -2.02 23.31
C ALA A 10 6.47 -2.38 22.06
N LEU A 11 6.57 -1.49 21.07
CA LEU A 11 7.35 -1.73 19.86
C LEU A 11 8.80 -1.39 20.13
N HIS A 12 9.68 -2.40 20.09
CA HIS A 12 11.10 -2.22 20.38
C HIS A 12 12.02 -2.37 19.17
N ALA A 13 11.53 -2.92 18.06
CA ALA A 13 12.28 -3.08 16.81
C ALA A 13 11.33 -3.33 15.63
N VAL A 14 11.80 -3.08 14.41
CA VAL A 14 11.13 -3.44 13.17
C VAL A 14 12.06 -4.25 12.27
N PHE A 15 11.55 -5.33 11.73
CA PHE A 15 12.13 -6.02 10.58
C PHE A 15 11.20 -5.81 9.40
N ALA A 16 11.71 -5.25 8.30
CA ALA A 16 10.95 -5.11 7.05
C ALA A 16 11.74 -5.80 5.93
N ALA A 17 11.12 -6.81 5.33
CA ALA A 17 11.64 -7.47 4.14
C ALA A 17 10.82 -7.01 2.93
N HIS A 18 11.50 -6.60 1.86
CA HIS A 18 10.89 -6.17 0.60
C HIS A 18 9.81 -5.10 0.82
N GLY A 19 10.10 -4.13 1.69
CA GLY A 19 9.14 -3.11 2.09
C GLY A 19 9.55 -1.73 1.58
N SER A 20 8.58 -0.96 1.10
CA SER A 20 8.79 0.39 0.59
C SER A 20 8.69 1.43 1.69
N ASP A 21 9.61 2.39 1.69
CA ASP A 21 9.55 3.62 2.48
C ASP A 21 9.15 4.85 1.63
N ASP A 22 9.13 4.69 0.30
CA ASP A 22 8.69 5.64 -0.71
C ASP A 22 7.57 5.03 -1.54
N LEU A 23 6.32 5.32 -1.16
CA LEU A 23 5.15 4.72 -1.82
C LEU A 23 4.95 5.24 -3.26
N TYR A 24 5.58 6.36 -3.62
CA TYR A 24 5.44 6.94 -4.95
C TYR A 24 6.46 6.42 -5.95
N ASN A 25 7.71 6.17 -5.55
CA ASN A 25 8.77 5.82 -6.51
C ASN A 25 9.28 4.39 -6.41
N ASN A 26 9.09 3.76 -5.26
CA ASN A 26 9.67 2.44 -4.94
C ASN A 26 8.58 1.46 -4.50
N ASP A 27 7.36 1.62 -5.00
CA ASP A 27 6.21 0.77 -4.69
C ASP A 27 5.38 0.57 -5.97
N VAL A 28 4.34 -0.24 -5.91
CA VAL A 28 3.60 -0.80 -7.05
C VAL A 28 2.84 0.22 -7.91
N HIS A 29 2.77 1.49 -7.51
CA HIS A 29 1.90 2.48 -8.15
C HIS A 29 2.61 3.30 -9.23
N TYR A 30 3.77 3.87 -8.91
CA TYR A 30 4.54 4.72 -9.81
C TYR A 30 6.03 4.39 -9.66
N GLY A 31 6.76 4.48 -10.76
CA GLY A 31 8.22 4.38 -10.80
C GLY A 31 8.76 5.45 -11.73
N ASP A 32 9.67 6.30 -11.23
CA ASP A 32 10.22 7.45 -11.95
C ASP A 32 9.14 8.41 -12.51
N GLY A 33 7.98 8.47 -11.85
CA GLY A 33 6.81 9.26 -12.27
C GLY A 33 5.99 8.66 -13.41
N ILE A 34 6.26 7.42 -13.80
CA ILE A 34 5.47 6.66 -14.75
C ILE A 34 4.54 5.74 -13.98
N LEU A 35 3.26 5.67 -14.37
CA LEU A 35 2.30 4.72 -13.81
C LEU A 35 2.84 3.30 -14.03
N HIS A 36 3.04 2.57 -12.94
CA HIS A 36 3.42 1.17 -12.99
C HIS A 36 2.14 0.32 -13.01
N GLN A 37 2.09 -0.63 -13.95
CA GLN A 37 0.97 -1.57 -14.06
C GLN A 37 1.52 -2.95 -14.40
N ASP A 38 1.24 -3.89 -13.52
CA ASP A 38 1.62 -5.29 -13.60
C ASP A 38 0.43 -6.20 -13.19
N GLU A 39 0.69 -7.49 -13.01
CA GLU A 39 -0.31 -8.45 -12.54
C GLU A 39 -0.85 -8.16 -11.13
N TYR A 40 -0.12 -7.39 -10.30
CA TYR A 40 -0.54 -7.08 -8.94
C TYR A 40 -1.84 -6.29 -8.94
N ILE A 41 -2.00 -5.32 -9.85
CA ILE A 41 -3.23 -4.52 -9.97
C ILE A 41 -4.45 -5.41 -10.21
N LEU A 42 -4.33 -6.42 -11.08
CA LEU A 42 -5.39 -7.38 -11.35
C LEU A 42 -5.67 -8.27 -10.14
N SER A 43 -4.64 -8.63 -9.37
CA SER A 43 -4.80 -9.41 -8.14
C SER A 43 -5.60 -8.64 -7.08
N VAL A 44 -5.35 -7.33 -6.91
CA VAL A 44 -6.09 -6.50 -5.96
C VAL A 44 -7.56 -6.37 -6.36
N ASP A 45 -7.86 -6.23 -7.65
CA ASP A 45 -9.23 -6.22 -8.16
C ASP A 45 -9.95 -7.57 -7.97
N HIS A 46 -9.21 -8.67 -8.11
CA HIS A 46 -9.71 -10.01 -7.83
C HIS A 46 -10.06 -10.18 -6.35
N GLU A 47 -9.13 -9.85 -5.45
CA GLU A 47 -9.31 -9.96 -3.99
C GLU A 47 -10.46 -9.07 -3.51
N ASN A 48 -10.56 -7.83 -4.00
CA ASN A 48 -11.67 -6.92 -3.68
C ASN A 48 -13.04 -7.40 -4.21
N ALA A 49 -13.06 -8.34 -5.16
CA ALA A 49 -14.28 -8.93 -5.68
C ALA A 49 -14.75 -10.16 -4.87
N LEU A 50 -13.90 -10.73 -4.01
CA LEU A 50 -14.25 -11.91 -3.23
C LEU A 50 -15.40 -11.58 -2.25
N PRO A 51 -16.42 -12.44 -2.16
CA PRO A 51 -17.48 -12.27 -1.17
C PRO A 51 -16.95 -12.46 0.25
N ALA A 52 -17.57 -11.80 1.22
CA ALA A 52 -17.10 -11.81 2.60
C ALA A 52 -17.31 -13.17 3.31
N SER A 53 -16.36 -13.55 4.16
CA SER A 53 -16.46 -14.70 5.07
C SER A 53 -17.58 -14.51 6.12
N PRO A 54 -18.15 -15.59 6.69
CA PRO A 54 -17.79 -17.00 6.48
C PRO A 54 -18.52 -17.68 5.32
N ASP A 55 -19.60 -17.09 4.82
CA ASP A 55 -20.54 -17.77 3.91
C ASP A 55 -20.26 -17.51 2.43
N TYR A 56 -19.40 -16.53 2.10
CA TYR A 56 -18.96 -16.22 0.74
C TYR A 56 -20.14 -16.02 -0.23
N LEU A 57 -21.21 -15.37 0.23
CA LEU A 57 -22.45 -15.21 -0.52
C LEU A 57 -22.29 -14.28 -1.74
N ILE A 58 -22.72 -14.74 -2.90
CA ILE A 58 -22.84 -13.95 -4.14
C ILE A 58 -24.31 -13.61 -4.33
N ASN A 59 -24.75 -12.50 -3.71
CA ASN A 59 -26.15 -12.03 -3.73
C ASN A 59 -26.25 -10.58 -4.25
N GLU A 60 -27.46 -10.03 -4.31
CA GLU A 60 -27.69 -8.66 -4.77
C GLU A 60 -26.94 -7.61 -3.96
N GLN A 61 -26.80 -7.81 -2.64
CA GLN A 61 -26.02 -6.92 -1.79
C GLN A 61 -24.54 -6.94 -2.17
N TRP A 62 -23.94 -8.13 -2.32
CA TRP A 62 -22.56 -8.27 -2.80
C TRP A 62 -22.37 -7.59 -4.16
N ALA A 63 -23.29 -7.83 -5.11
CA ALA A 63 -23.20 -7.23 -6.44
C ALA A 63 -23.28 -5.70 -6.37
N ASN A 64 -24.21 -5.16 -5.58
CA ASN A 64 -24.33 -3.73 -5.36
C ASN A 64 -23.05 -3.14 -4.76
N GLU A 65 -22.53 -3.73 -3.68
CA GLU A 65 -21.29 -3.28 -3.05
C GLU A 65 -20.09 -3.36 -4.01
N ARG A 66 -20.00 -4.39 -4.86
CA ARG A 66 -18.91 -4.54 -5.83
C ARG A 66 -18.93 -3.48 -6.92
N PHE A 67 -20.10 -3.14 -7.44
CA PHE A 67 -20.25 -2.28 -8.62
C PHE A 67 -20.55 -0.81 -8.30
N THR A 68 -20.84 -0.46 -7.04
CA THR A 68 -21.05 0.94 -6.63
C THR A 68 -19.89 1.53 -5.84
N ARG A 69 -18.94 0.71 -5.39
CA ARG A 69 -17.72 1.21 -4.74
C ARG A 69 -16.79 1.85 -5.77
N ARG A 70 -16.17 2.96 -5.38
CA ARG A 70 -15.07 3.57 -6.12
C ARG A 70 -13.94 2.54 -6.29
N PRO A 71 -13.43 2.32 -7.52
CA PRO A 71 -12.23 1.53 -7.74
C PRO A 71 -11.06 2.05 -6.90
N TRP A 72 -10.30 1.14 -6.28
CA TRP A 72 -9.18 1.51 -5.42
C TRP A 72 -8.09 2.27 -6.19
N ILE A 73 -7.86 1.89 -7.45
CA ILE A 73 -6.83 2.47 -8.33
C ILE A 73 -7.09 3.95 -8.65
N ASP A 74 -8.35 4.40 -8.60
CA ASP A 74 -8.71 5.80 -8.87
C ASP A 74 -7.99 6.76 -7.93
N ILE A 75 -7.72 6.36 -6.68
CA ILE A 75 -6.98 7.19 -5.72
C ILE A 75 -5.58 7.48 -6.28
N TYR A 76 -4.92 6.50 -6.87
CA TYR A 76 -3.56 6.68 -7.38
C TYR A 76 -3.54 7.40 -8.73
N LEU A 77 -4.53 7.13 -9.59
CA LEU A 77 -4.67 7.81 -10.89
C LEU A 77 -4.98 9.31 -10.77
N GLU A 78 -5.63 9.73 -9.69
CA GLU A 78 -5.86 11.15 -9.37
C GLU A 78 -4.61 11.84 -8.81
N HIS A 79 -3.65 11.07 -8.30
CA HIS A 79 -2.45 11.54 -7.61
C HIS A 79 -1.18 11.18 -8.40
N GLN A 80 -1.12 11.56 -9.68
CA GLN A 80 -0.03 11.16 -10.60
C GLN A 80 1.31 11.83 -10.34
N LEU A 81 1.35 12.82 -9.45
CA LEU A 81 2.58 13.50 -9.04
C LEU A 81 2.82 13.20 -7.56
N ASN A 82 4.08 13.31 -7.13
CA ASN A 82 4.49 13.13 -5.73
C ASN A 82 4.01 14.29 -4.82
N ASP A 83 2.71 14.36 -4.63
CA ASP A 83 1.99 15.37 -3.88
C ASP A 83 1.81 15.00 -2.39
N LYS A 84 0.91 15.71 -1.71
CA LYS A 84 0.67 15.53 -0.27
C LYS A 84 0.19 14.14 0.10
N LEU A 85 -0.53 13.43 -0.77
CA LEU A 85 -0.97 12.07 -0.48
C LEU A 85 0.24 11.17 -0.28
N TRP A 86 1.18 11.19 -1.23
CA TRP A 86 2.41 10.41 -1.16
C TRP A 86 3.33 10.85 -0.02
N GLN A 87 3.48 12.16 0.15
CA GLN A 87 4.34 12.73 1.18
C GLN A 87 3.90 12.34 2.60
N ASN A 88 2.59 12.31 2.85
CA ASN A 88 2.04 11.96 4.16
C ASN A 88 2.09 10.46 4.46
N HIS A 89 2.18 9.61 3.44
CA HIS A 89 2.13 8.16 3.60
C HIS A 89 3.47 7.45 3.34
N SER A 90 4.52 8.19 2.95
CA SER A 90 5.86 7.64 2.75
C SER A 90 6.76 7.95 3.95
N ILE A 91 7.45 6.92 4.45
CA ILE A 91 8.39 7.05 5.57
C ILE A 91 9.61 7.90 5.22
N LYS A 92 9.99 8.01 3.93
CA LYS A 92 11.13 8.83 3.50
C LYS A 92 11.06 10.30 3.92
N TYR A 93 9.86 10.82 4.20
CA TYR A 93 9.63 12.18 4.68
C TYR A 93 9.63 12.32 6.19
N SER A 94 9.89 11.23 6.92
CA SER A 94 9.68 11.14 8.38
C SER A 94 10.65 10.18 9.05
N TYR A 95 11.86 10.00 8.53
CA TYR A 95 12.85 9.12 9.17
C TYR A 95 13.18 9.57 10.61
N ASP A 96 13.13 10.87 10.89
CA ASP A 96 13.33 11.41 12.25
C ASP A 96 12.27 10.92 13.26
N ASN A 97 11.13 10.39 12.78
CA ASN A 97 10.10 9.79 13.62
C ASN A 97 10.37 8.32 13.96
N LEU A 98 11.38 7.69 13.34
CA LEU A 98 11.81 6.33 13.65
C LEU A 98 12.65 6.34 14.92
N THR A 99 12.08 5.81 16.01
CA THR A 99 12.68 5.82 17.35
C THR A 99 13.13 4.45 17.83
N VAL A 100 12.92 3.42 17.01
CA VAL A 100 13.28 2.03 17.29
C VAL A 100 14.24 1.52 16.22
N PRO A 101 15.14 0.57 16.53
CA PRO A 101 15.97 -0.08 15.54
C PRO A 101 15.14 -0.68 14.39
N VAL A 102 15.60 -0.46 13.17
CA VAL A 102 15.00 -1.01 11.95
C VAL A 102 16.04 -1.83 11.20
N TYR A 103 15.70 -3.06 10.87
CA TYR A 103 16.47 -3.91 9.96
C TYR A 103 15.70 -4.08 8.66
N LEU A 104 16.33 -3.69 7.55
CA LEU A 104 15.79 -3.78 6.21
C LEU A 104 16.45 -4.93 5.45
N LEU A 105 15.62 -5.76 4.82
CA LEU A 105 16.04 -6.81 3.91
C LEU A 105 15.44 -6.51 2.54
N ALA A 106 16.26 -6.54 1.48
CA ALA A 106 15.83 -6.37 0.10
C ALA A 106 16.59 -7.33 -0.82
N GLY A 107 16.03 -7.58 -2.00
CA GLY A 107 16.71 -8.31 -3.07
C GLY A 107 17.53 -7.39 -3.96
N LEU A 108 18.59 -7.91 -4.60
CA LEU A 108 19.35 -7.14 -5.60
C LEU A 108 18.54 -6.87 -6.88
N TYR A 109 17.63 -7.80 -7.20
CA TYR A 109 16.68 -7.71 -8.31
C TYR A 109 15.25 -7.59 -7.80
N ASP A 110 15.10 -6.97 -6.63
CA ASP A 110 13.79 -6.55 -6.14
C ASP A 110 13.27 -5.43 -7.02
N ALA A 111 11.96 -5.45 -7.25
CA ALA A 111 11.28 -4.58 -8.20
C ALA A 111 11.00 -3.19 -7.61
#